data_AF-A0A9Q8V5W4-F1
#
_entry.id   AF-A0A9Q8V5W4-F1
#
_cell.length_a   1.000
_cell.length_b   1.000
_cell.length_c   1.000
_cell.angle_alpha   90.00
_cell.angle_beta   90.00
_cell.angle_gamma   90.00
#
_symmetry.space_group_name_H-M   'P 1'
#
loop_
_entity.id
_entity.type
_entity.pdbx_description
1 polymer ?
#
loop_
_entity_poly.entity_id
_entity_poly.type
_entity_poly.pdbx_seq_one_letter_code
_entity_poly.pdbx_strand_id
1 'polypeptide(L)'
;MSQIKPFSWLIRLDVAPLWVADGFCMNNQTALDMLANQLPYADMSFELGAAVIAGPDPRRIVNENGWESNQAEEVKIRAESPFAYPENENQGTDLVSTLTDAIAYIDSVEAGSAGHTDKSAVIARLRSALALVDSSESIVNFEWQPAE
;
A
#
# COMPACT_ATOMS: atom_id res chain seq x y z
N MET A 1 -4.53 -21.26 -25.28
CA MET A 1 -4.90 -19.86 -25.60
C MET A 1 -3.75 -18.98 -25.13
N SER A 2 -3.27 -18.05 -25.95
CA SER A 2 -2.31 -17.03 -25.50
C SER A 2 -2.94 -16.27 -24.35
N GLN A 3 -2.34 -16.30 -23.15
CA GLN A 3 -2.80 -15.47 -22.02
C GLN A 3 -2.59 -14.01 -22.41
N ILE A 4 -3.66 -13.34 -22.84
CA ILE A 4 -3.66 -11.89 -22.97
C ILE A 4 -3.44 -11.33 -21.57
N LYS A 5 -2.39 -10.51 -21.40
CA LYS A 5 -2.13 -9.85 -20.13
C LYS A 5 -3.19 -8.76 -19.90
N PRO A 6 -3.67 -8.57 -18.66
CA PRO A 6 -4.55 -7.45 -18.37
C PRO A 6 -3.81 -6.12 -18.56
N PHE A 7 -4.56 -5.08 -18.92
CA PHE A 7 -4.10 -3.70 -18.77
C PHE A 7 -4.26 -3.31 -17.30
N SER A 8 -3.17 -2.95 -16.62
CA SER A 8 -3.15 -2.70 -15.18
C SER A 8 -2.57 -1.33 -14.87
N TRP A 9 -3.17 -0.66 -13.88
CA TRP A 9 -2.70 0.62 -13.34
C TRP A 9 -2.39 0.46 -11.85
N LEU A 10 -1.40 1.19 -11.35
CA LEU A 10 -1.14 1.36 -9.93
C LEU A 10 -1.64 2.74 -9.53
N ILE A 11 -2.57 2.79 -8.58
CA ILE A 11 -3.23 4.02 -8.15
C ILE A 11 -2.93 4.22 -6.66
N ARG A 12 -2.48 5.43 -6.30
CA ARG A 12 -2.38 5.86 -4.91
C ARG A 12 -3.61 6.70 -4.56
N LEU A 13 -4.22 6.41 -3.42
CA LEU A 13 -5.33 7.16 -2.85
C LEU A 13 -4.92 7.62 -1.46
N ASP A 14 -5.21 8.87 -1.15
CA ASP A 14 -5.21 9.37 0.21
C ASP A 14 -6.65 9.59 0.63
N VAL A 15 -6.99 9.20 1.86
CA VAL A 15 -8.29 9.45 2.49
C VAL A 15 -8.07 10.23 3.77
N ALA A 16 -9.02 11.09 4.14
CA ALA A 16 -8.94 11.80 5.41
C ALA A 16 -9.10 10.79 6.57
N PRO A 17 -8.24 10.80 7.60
CA PRO A 17 -8.36 10.02 8.84
C PRO A 17 -9.73 9.99 9.49
N LEU A 18 -10.57 11.02 9.33
CA LEU A 18 -11.97 10.95 9.78
C LEU A 18 -12.72 9.78 9.14
N TRP A 19 -12.52 9.51 7.85
CA TRP A 19 -13.10 8.33 7.21
C TRP A 19 -12.61 7.05 7.85
N VAL A 20 -11.31 6.96 8.16
CA VAL A 20 -10.73 5.80 8.85
C VAL A 20 -11.36 5.66 10.22
N ALA A 21 -11.54 6.76 10.97
CA ALA A 21 -12.24 6.75 12.25
C ALA A 21 -13.70 6.32 12.15
N ASP A 22 -14.37 6.62 11.03
CA ASP A 22 -15.75 6.24 10.75
C ASP A 22 -15.92 4.77 10.29
N GLY A 23 -14.86 3.94 10.36
CA GLY A 23 -14.93 2.54 9.96
C GLY A 23 -14.41 2.24 8.56
N PHE A 24 -13.90 3.24 7.82
CA PHE A 24 -13.38 3.00 6.48
C PHE A 24 -12.06 2.22 6.53
N CYS A 25 -12.04 1.08 5.82
CA CYS A 25 -10.84 0.33 5.54
C CYS A 25 -10.82 -0.03 4.05
N MET A 26 -9.76 0.37 3.34
CA MET A 26 -9.58 -0.01 1.95
C MET A 26 -9.13 -1.49 1.87
N ASN A 27 -9.99 -2.34 1.33
CA ASN A 27 -9.66 -3.73 1.01
C ASN A 27 -9.91 -4.06 -0.47
N ASN A 28 -9.57 -5.29 -0.89
CA ASN A 28 -9.71 -5.71 -2.30
C ASN A 28 -11.15 -5.55 -2.83
N GLN A 29 -12.15 -5.85 -2.01
CA GLN A 29 -13.55 -5.74 -2.41
C GLN A 29 -13.96 -4.28 -2.55
N THR A 30 -13.64 -3.43 -1.56
CA THR A 30 -13.91 -1.99 -1.62
C THR A 30 -13.25 -1.35 -2.83
N ALA A 31 -12.00 -1.71 -3.14
CA ALA A 31 -11.30 -1.23 -4.33
C ALA A 31 -12.00 -1.66 -5.63
N LEU A 32 -12.49 -2.90 -5.69
CA LEU A 32 -13.24 -3.41 -6.84
C LEU A 32 -14.59 -2.70 -7.00
N ASP A 33 -15.32 -2.49 -5.89
CA ASP A 33 -16.61 -1.80 -5.88
C ASP A 33 -16.45 -0.35 -6.36
N MET A 34 -15.39 0.34 -5.93
CA MET A 34 -15.06 1.69 -6.40
C MET A 34 -14.78 1.73 -7.90
N LEU A 35 -14.04 0.75 -8.43
CA LEU A 35 -13.77 0.64 -9.87
C LEU A 35 -15.06 0.33 -10.67
N ALA A 36 -15.85 -0.61 -10.18
CA ALA A 36 -17.11 -1.02 -10.81
C ALA A 36 -18.11 0.13 -10.90
N ASN A 37 -18.15 1.00 -9.88
CA ASN A 37 -19.00 2.19 -9.90
C ASN A 37 -18.66 3.17 -11.05
N GLN A 38 -17.41 3.20 -11.52
CA GLN A 38 -17.01 4.00 -12.68
C GLN A 38 -17.19 3.28 -14.02
N LEU A 39 -17.37 1.96 -13.99
CA LEU A 39 -17.46 1.09 -15.17
C LEU A 39 -18.74 0.22 -15.11
N PRO A 40 -19.95 0.82 -15.12
CA PRO A 40 -21.21 0.14 -14.80
C PRO A 40 -21.61 -0.97 -15.78
N TYR A 41 -20.91 -1.11 -16.90
CA TYR A 41 -21.16 -2.14 -17.92
C TYR A 41 -20.13 -3.27 -17.93
N ALA A 42 -19.10 -3.20 -17.09
CA ALA A 42 -18.08 -4.24 -17.01
C ALA A 42 -18.47 -5.30 -15.96
N ASP A 43 -18.24 -6.57 -16.30
CA ASP A 43 -18.54 -7.68 -15.39
C ASP A 43 -17.43 -7.86 -14.34
N MET A 44 -17.78 -7.66 -13.06
CA MET A 44 -16.87 -7.82 -11.93
C MET A 44 -16.32 -9.24 -11.77
N SER A 45 -16.95 -10.24 -12.40
CA SER A 45 -16.57 -11.65 -12.26
C SER A 45 -15.42 -12.06 -13.20
N PHE A 46 -15.18 -11.33 -14.29
CA PHE A 46 -14.15 -11.69 -15.27
C PHE A 46 -13.53 -10.54 -16.07
N GLU A 47 -14.10 -9.33 -16.06
CA GLU A 47 -13.57 -8.17 -16.79
C GLU A 47 -12.83 -7.18 -15.88
N LEU A 48 -13.20 -7.13 -14.60
CA LEU A 48 -12.60 -6.26 -13.61
C LEU A 48 -11.84 -7.05 -12.54
N GLY A 49 -10.79 -6.43 -12.02
CA GLY A 49 -10.06 -6.93 -10.86
C GLY A 49 -9.37 -5.77 -10.17
N ALA A 50 -9.38 -5.80 -8.84
CA ALA A 50 -8.67 -4.84 -8.02
C ALA A 50 -7.99 -5.58 -6.87
N ALA A 51 -6.81 -5.09 -6.49
CA ALA A 51 -6.09 -5.57 -5.32
C ALA A 51 -5.42 -4.38 -4.64
N VAL A 52 -5.52 -4.32 -3.32
CA VAL A 52 -4.74 -3.40 -2.50
C VAL A 52 -3.35 -4.01 -2.36
N ILE A 53 -2.35 -3.30 -2.89
CA ILE A 53 -0.95 -3.77 -2.95
C ILE A 53 -0.05 -3.18 -1.86
N ALA A 54 -0.51 -2.07 -1.27
CA ALA A 54 0.14 -1.38 -0.17
C ALA A 54 -0.95 -0.63 0.59
N GLY A 55 -0.85 -0.61 1.92
CA GLY A 55 -1.76 0.12 2.79
C GLY A 55 -1.04 0.58 4.06
N PRO A 56 -1.65 1.46 4.86
CA PRO A 56 -1.11 1.85 6.16
C PRO A 56 -0.93 0.64 7.09
N ASP A 57 -0.09 0.77 8.12
CA ASP A 57 0.03 -0.26 9.16
C ASP A 57 -1.38 -0.57 9.75
N PRO A 58 -1.83 -1.84 9.74
CA PRO A 58 -3.12 -2.22 10.32
C PRO A 58 -3.31 -1.73 11.76
N ARG A 59 -2.25 -1.64 12.56
CA ARG A 59 -2.30 -1.08 13.93
C ARG A 59 -2.74 0.39 13.93
N ARG A 60 -2.25 1.17 12.97
CA ARG A 60 -2.65 2.58 12.80
C ARG A 60 -4.12 2.67 12.45
N ILE A 61 -4.60 1.83 11.52
CA ILE A 61 -6.02 1.78 11.12
C ILE A 61 -6.89 1.45 12.32
N VAL A 62 -6.56 0.40 13.09
CA VAL A 62 -7.29 0.00 14.31
C VAL A 62 -7.31 1.11 15.36
N ASN A 63 -6.19 1.80 15.56
CA ASN A 63 -6.11 2.90 16.52
C ASN A 63 -6.94 4.12 16.07
N GLU A 64 -6.89 4.49 14.79
CA GLU A 64 -7.68 5.59 14.23
C GLU A 64 -9.18 5.27 14.25
N ASN A 65 -9.57 4.00 14.11
CA ASN A 65 -10.94 3.49 14.28
C ASN A 65 -11.47 3.49 15.73
N GLY A 66 -10.64 3.88 16.71
CA GLY A 66 -11.03 3.85 18.13
C GLY A 66 -11.21 2.43 18.70
N TRP A 67 -10.65 1.40 18.04
CA TRP A 67 -10.79 0.01 18.48
C TRP A 67 -9.75 -0.44 19.51
N GLU A 68 -8.95 0.47 20.08
CA GLU A 68 -7.92 0.23 21.12
C GLU A 68 -7.16 -1.12 21.00
N SER A 69 -6.00 -1.14 20.32
CA SER A 69 -5.10 -2.32 20.22
C SER A 69 -5.83 -3.67 20.07
N ASN A 70 -6.78 -3.77 19.14
CA ASN A 70 -7.53 -4.99 18.86
C ASN A 70 -6.84 -5.86 17.81
N GLN A 71 -6.09 -6.86 18.29
CA GLN A 71 -5.34 -7.79 17.44
C GLN A 71 -6.24 -8.59 16.48
N ALA A 72 -7.51 -8.86 16.84
CA ALA A 72 -8.41 -9.60 15.97
C ALA A 72 -8.78 -8.79 14.71
N GLU A 73 -8.98 -7.48 14.88
CA GLU A 73 -9.24 -6.57 13.75
C GLU A 73 -8.00 -6.36 12.89
N GLU A 74 -6.80 -6.29 13.48
CA GLU A 74 -5.57 -6.27 12.69
C GLU A 74 -5.44 -7.51 11.79
N VAL A 75 -5.72 -8.70 12.35
CA VAL A 75 -5.69 -9.96 11.58
C VAL A 75 -6.72 -9.95 10.46
N LYS A 76 -7.92 -9.42 10.72
CA LYS A 76 -8.96 -9.29 9.71
C LYS A 76 -8.56 -8.34 8.57
N ILE A 77 -8.03 -7.15 8.90
CA ILE A 77 -7.52 -6.19 7.90
C ILE A 77 -6.45 -6.84 7.01
N ARG A 78 -5.53 -7.60 7.62
CA ARG A 78 -4.49 -8.34 6.88
C ARG A 78 -5.10 -9.36 5.92
N ALA A 79 -6.05 -10.14 6.40
CA ALA A 79 -6.71 -11.18 5.60
C ALA A 79 -7.53 -10.64 4.42
N GLU A 80 -8.14 -9.46 4.57
CA GLU A 80 -8.93 -8.83 3.50
C GLU A 80 -8.07 -8.24 2.36
N SER A 81 -6.77 -8.03 2.60
CA SER A 81 -5.81 -7.48 1.62
C SER A 81 -4.47 -8.22 1.66
N PRO A 82 -4.41 -9.50 1.24
CA PRO A 82 -3.22 -10.34 1.39
C PRO A 82 -2.00 -9.86 0.59
N PHE A 83 -2.21 -9.07 -0.48
CA PHE A 83 -1.10 -8.48 -1.24
C PHE A 83 -0.48 -7.26 -0.56
N ALA A 84 -1.28 -6.47 0.17
CA ALA A 84 -0.78 -5.38 1.00
C ALA A 84 -0.09 -5.89 2.27
N TYR A 85 -0.56 -7.03 2.80
CA TYR A 85 -0.10 -7.60 4.05
C TYR A 85 0.20 -9.10 3.90
N PRO A 86 1.24 -9.48 3.15
CA PRO A 86 1.59 -10.89 3.00
C PRO A 86 1.93 -11.53 4.35
N GLU A 87 1.49 -12.78 4.54
CA GLU A 87 1.79 -13.57 5.74
C GLU A 87 3.26 -13.99 5.71
N ASN A 88 4.08 -13.37 6.56
CA ASN A 88 5.45 -13.78 6.77
C ASN A 88 5.71 -13.81 8.29
N GLU A 89 6.48 -14.80 8.74
CA GLU A 89 6.80 -15.01 10.17
C GLU A 89 7.48 -13.80 10.84
N ASN A 90 8.02 -12.88 10.04
CA ASN A 90 8.52 -11.58 10.47
C ASN A 90 7.54 -10.50 9.98
N GLN A 91 6.76 -9.92 10.89
CA GLN A 91 5.94 -8.74 10.61
C GLN A 91 6.83 -7.62 10.03
N GLY A 92 6.82 -7.42 8.71
CA GLY A 92 7.67 -6.44 8.03
C GLY A 92 8.13 -6.84 6.63
N THR A 93 7.23 -7.38 5.82
CA THR A 93 7.51 -7.83 4.43
C THR A 93 6.44 -7.35 3.45
N ASP A 94 5.75 -6.27 3.81
CA ASP A 94 5.01 -5.48 2.83
C ASP A 94 6.00 -4.89 1.79
N LEU A 95 5.46 -4.36 0.69
CA LEU A 95 6.25 -3.73 -0.37
C LEU A 95 7.20 -2.64 0.18
N VAL A 96 6.77 -1.92 1.21
CA VAL A 96 7.47 -0.79 1.83
C VAL A 96 8.72 -1.25 2.57
N SER A 97 8.56 -2.21 3.47
CA SER A 97 9.64 -2.83 4.25
C SER A 97 10.64 -3.54 3.34
N THR A 98 10.18 -4.29 2.34
CA THR A 98 11.07 -4.94 1.35
C THR A 98 11.95 -3.92 0.61
N LEU A 99 11.35 -2.80 0.18
CA LEU A 99 12.09 -1.72 -0.47
C LEU A 99 13.04 -1.01 0.51
N THR A 100 12.63 -0.84 1.76
CA THR A 100 13.45 -0.25 2.84
C THR A 100 14.70 -1.11 3.10
N ASP A 101 14.53 -2.41 3.27
CA ASP A 101 15.60 -3.37 3.50
C ASP A 101 16.53 -3.45 2.28
N ALA A 102 15.98 -3.44 1.06
CA ALA A 102 16.79 -3.40 -0.16
C ALA A 102 17.65 -2.12 -0.24
N ILE A 103 17.09 -0.96 0.10
CA ILE A 103 17.83 0.29 0.17
C ILE A 103 18.95 0.20 1.20
N ALA A 104 18.65 -0.27 2.43
CA ALA A 104 19.64 -0.40 3.50
C ALA A 104 20.75 -1.38 3.14
N TYR A 105 20.40 -2.52 2.52
CA TYR A 105 21.36 -3.51 2.04
C TYR A 105 22.29 -2.89 1.01
N ILE A 106 21.75 -2.26 -0.04
CA ILE A 106 22.57 -1.61 -1.08
C ILE A 106 23.48 -0.55 -0.48
N ASP A 107 22.96 0.27 0.44
CA ASP A 107 23.71 1.33 1.12
C ASP A 107 24.90 0.77 1.91
N SER A 108 24.73 -0.40 2.55
CA SER A 108 25.76 -1.06 3.36
C SER A 108 26.93 -1.68 2.57
N VAL A 109 26.76 -1.98 1.27
CA VAL A 109 27.81 -2.63 0.46
C VAL A 109 28.97 -1.66 0.18
N GLU A 110 30.20 -2.05 0.53
CA GLU A 110 31.42 -1.25 0.35
C GLU A 110 31.76 -0.93 -1.12
N ALA A 111 32.55 0.13 -1.30
CA ALA A 111 32.90 0.67 -2.59
C ALA A 111 33.93 -0.13 -3.39
N GLY A 112 33.46 -1.06 -4.21
CA GLY A 112 34.24 -1.60 -5.32
C GLY A 112 34.39 -0.58 -6.46
N SER A 113 35.62 -0.34 -6.90
CA SER A 113 36.02 0.64 -7.93
C SER A 113 35.34 0.40 -9.29
N ALA A 114 34.21 1.08 -9.55
CA ALA A 114 33.68 1.53 -10.85
C ALA A 114 32.15 1.85 -10.84
N GLY A 115 31.39 1.56 -9.77
CA GLY A 115 29.91 1.63 -9.80
C GLY A 115 29.23 2.60 -8.84
N HIS A 116 29.97 3.52 -8.20
CA HIS A 116 29.46 4.30 -7.05
C HIS A 116 28.49 5.44 -7.41
N THR A 117 28.67 6.08 -8.56
CA THR A 117 27.71 7.07 -9.07
C THR A 117 26.36 6.42 -9.37
N ASP A 118 26.38 5.18 -9.89
CA ASP A 118 25.17 4.41 -10.19
C ASP A 118 24.49 3.91 -8.92
N LYS A 119 25.25 3.48 -7.88
CA LYS A 119 24.70 3.07 -6.58
C LYS A 119 23.86 4.19 -5.95
N SER A 120 24.43 5.40 -5.84
CA SER A 120 23.74 6.54 -5.21
C SER A 120 22.48 6.92 -5.99
N ALA A 121 22.54 6.88 -7.33
CA ALA A 121 21.38 7.14 -8.19
C ALA A 121 20.31 6.04 -8.10
N VAL A 122 20.69 4.77 -7.91
CA VAL A 122 19.77 3.65 -7.66
C VAL A 122 19.08 3.83 -6.31
N ILE A 123 19.82 4.11 -5.24
CA ILE A 123 19.26 4.36 -3.91
C ILE A 123 18.28 5.54 -3.95
N ALA A 124 18.64 6.65 -4.61
CA ALA A 124 17.76 7.80 -4.75
C ALA A 124 16.45 7.44 -5.47
N ARG A 125 16.51 6.69 -6.58
CA ARG A 125 15.31 6.22 -7.30
C ARG A 125 14.46 5.28 -6.46
N LEU A 126 15.07 4.39 -5.70
CA LEU A 126 14.37 3.47 -4.80
C LEU A 126 13.67 4.24 -3.68
N ARG A 127 14.32 5.25 -3.09
CA ARG A 127 13.69 6.13 -2.08
C ARG A 127 12.51 6.90 -2.65
N SER A 128 12.63 7.43 -3.88
CA SER A 128 11.50 8.09 -4.55
C SER A 128 10.34 7.11 -4.84
N ALA A 129 10.65 5.88 -5.27
CA ALA A 129 9.63 4.85 -5.48
C ALA A 129 8.96 4.43 -4.17
N LEU A 130 9.74 4.30 -3.08
CA LEU A 130 9.26 4.00 -1.74
C LEU A 130 8.30 5.09 -1.24
N ALA A 131 8.64 6.37 -1.40
CA ALA A 131 7.78 7.49 -1.01
C ALA A 131 6.43 7.51 -1.76
N LEU A 132 6.37 6.94 -2.98
CA LEU A 132 5.10 6.79 -3.70
C LEU A 132 4.20 5.70 -3.10
N VAL A 133 4.73 4.77 -2.31
CA VAL A 133 3.98 3.61 -1.79
C VAL A 133 3.88 3.55 -0.26
N ASP A 134 4.76 4.22 0.49
CA ASP A 134 4.77 4.13 1.97
C ASP A 134 3.79 5.08 2.68
N SER A 135 3.14 5.98 1.95
CA SER A 135 2.16 6.96 2.47
C SER A 135 2.68 7.90 3.57
N SER A 136 4.00 8.04 3.73
CA SER A 136 4.62 8.92 4.75
C SER A 136 4.34 10.41 4.52
N GLU A 137 4.21 10.83 3.26
CA GLU A 137 3.79 12.17 2.87
C GLU A 137 2.50 12.09 2.07
N SER A 138 1.50 12.90 2.42
CA SER A 138 0.23 12.94 1.69
C SER A 138 0.39 13.55 0.28
N ILE A 139 -0.28 12.97 -0.72
CA ILE A 139 -0.39 13.52 -2.08
C ILE A 139 -1.42 14.65 -2.17
N VAL A 140 -2.30 14.80 -1.17
CA VAL A 140 -3.33 15.84 -1.13
C VAL A 140 -3.34 16.48 0.26
N ASN A 141 -3.17 17.80 0.32
CA ASN A 141 -3.38 18.53 1.57
C ASN A 141 -4.87 18.57 1.92
N PHE A 142 -5.32 17.70 2.82
CA PHE A 142 -6.67 17.80 3.37
C PHE A 142 -6.80 19.06 4.24
N GLU A 143 -7.88 19.82 4.04
CA GLU A 143 -8.33 20.78 5.04
C GLU A 143 -8.97 19.99 6.19
N TRP A 144 -8.16 19.70 7.21
CA TRP A 144 -8.55 18.93 8.37
C TRP A 144 -9.71 19.59 9.11
N GLN A 145 -10.88 18.97 9.05
CA GLN A 145 -11.94 19.24 10.01
C GLN A 145 -11.79 18.27 11.19
N PRO A 146 -11.87 18.75 12.44
CA PRO A 146 -11.91 17.85 13.60
C PRO A 146 -13.05 16.83 13.42
N ALA A 147 -12.77 15.57 13.74
CA ALA A 147 -13.83 14.60 14.00
C ALA A 147 -14.67 15.13 15.17
N GLU A 148 -15.99 15.26 14.99
CA GLU A 148 -16.92 15.63 16.08
C GLU A 148 -17.14 14.47 17.06
#